data_AF-A0A7S3HFQ0-F1
#
_entry.id   AF-A0A7S3HFQ0-F1
#
_cell.length_a   1.000
_cell.length_b   1.000
_cell.length_c   1.000
_cell.angle_alpha   90.00
_cell.angle_beta   90.00
_cell.angle_gamma   90.00
#
_symmetry.space_group_name_H-M   'P 1'
#
loop_
_entity.id
_entity.type
_entity.pdbx_description
1 polymer ?
#
loop_
_entity_poly.entity_id
_entity_poly.type
_entity_poly.pdbx_seq_one_letter_code
_entity_poly.pdbx_strand_id
1 'polypeptide(L)'
;MEAAGLPLWALTVQNEPMAKTPWENCLYSAEEERDFVRDHLGPALASSCLDLKLLIWDHNRDEMFARARAIYADREAAAYIWGTAFHWYGDPRHESWPDKGGQVCFDNVAKVHDLRPDKHLLMTEACQERGAHKGEWSLGERYAESIIRDLNNWTEGWIDWNLVLDETGGPNHVGNLCSAPILVDPEHDLVLFQSSYYYIGHFSRFIRPGARRLLCAASRDNLESTAFENPDGSIVAVVLNRRDVSTSLQLEVSGRV
;
A
#
# COMPACT_ATOMS: atom_id res chain seq x y z
N MET A 1 -2.46 23.75 5.47
CA MET A 1 -2.64 23.09 4.17
C MET A 1 -3.83 23.68 3.43
N GLU A 2 -5.05 23.63 3.99
CA GLU A 2 -6.23 24.19 3.30
C GLU A 2 -6.15 25.69 3.00
N ALA A 3 -5.67 26.51 3.94
CA ALA A 3 -5.48 27.94 3.70
C ALA A 3 -4.46 28.23 2.56
N ALA A 4 -3.63 27.25 2.21
CA ALA A 4 -2.69 27.30 1.09
C ALA A 4 -3.25 26.64 -0.19
N GLY A 5 -4.54 26.25 -0.22
CA GLY A 5 -5.17 25.61 -1.37
C GLY A 5 -4.84 24.12 -1.54
N LEU A 6 -4.30 23.47 -0.50
CA LEU A 6 -3.96 22.05 -0.49
C LEU A 6 -4.97 21.29 0.38
N PRO A 7 -6.08 20.78 -0.19
CA PRO A 7 -7.05 20.02 0.57
C PRO A 7 -6.43 18.69 1.04
N LEU A 8 -6.68 18.35 2.29
CA LEU A 8 -6.29 17.06 2.84
C LEU A 8 -7.47 16.10 2.71
N TRP A 9 -7.21 14.88 2.23
CA TRP A 9 -8.24 13.86 2.04
C TRP A 9 -8.36 12.91 3.23
N ALA A 10 -7.22 12.56 3.82
CA ALA A 10 -7.12 11.58 4.88
C ALA A 10 -5.92 11.86 5.78
N LEU A 11 -5.93 11.26 6.96
CA LEU A 11 -4.79 11.18 7.86
C LEU A 11 -4.77 9.81 8.56
N THR A 12 -3.58 9.38 8.96
CA THR A 12 -3.39 8.25 9.86
C THR A 12 -3.12 8.76 11.27
N VAL A 13 -3.45 7.97 12.31
CA VAL A 13 -3.21 8.39 13.70
C VAL A 13 -1.72 8.61 13.96
N GLN A 14 -0.89 7.68 13.50
CA GLN A 14 0.54 7.66 13.72
C GLN A 14 1.18 6.74 12.68
N ASN A 15 2.25 7.19 12.03
CA ASN A 15 3.09 6.34 11.20
C ASN A 15 3.76 5.26 12.07
N GLU A 16 3.60 3.99 11.69
CA GLU A 16 4.27 2.85 12.30
C GLU A 16 4.26 2.84 13.85
N PRO A 17 3.08 2.79 14.51
CA PRO A 17 2.95 2.92 15.96
C PRO A 17 3.62 1.81 16.79
N MET A 18 4.20 0.80 16.14
CA MET A 18 4.99 -0.26 16.78
C MET A 18 6.49 -0.21 16.43
N ALA A 19 6.92 0.71 15.57
CA ALA A 19 8.30 0.83 15.16
C ALA A 19 9.15 1.50 16.24
N LYS A 20 10.13 0.74 16.78
CA LYS A 20 11.16 1.23 17.71
C LYS A 20 12.44 1.50 16.95
N THR A 21 12.54 2.68 16.36
CA THR A 21 13.61 3.03 15.43
C THR A 21 14.49 4.16 15.97
N PRO A 22 15.70 4.38 15.41
CA PRO A 22 16.53 5.52 15.77
C PRO A 22 16.10 6.85 15.12
N TRP A 23 15.07 6.85 14.27
CA TRP A 23 14.45 8.04 13.66
C TRP A 23 13.09 8.34 14.30
N GLU A 24 12.37 9.32 13.78
CA GLU A 24 11.11 9.80 14.33
C GLU A 24 10.08 8.65 14.46
N ASN A 25 9.68 8.36 15.70
CA ASN A 25 8.63 7.40 16.01
C ASN A 25 7.85 7.83 17.26
N CYS A 26 6.62 7.35 17.38
CA CYS A 26 5.81 7.46 18.59
C CYS A 26 5.04 6.15 18.76
N LEU A 27 5.25 5.47 19.89
CA LEU A 27 4.66 4.16 20.12
C LEU A 27 3.22 4.28 20.63
N TYR A 28 2.33 3.47 20.05
CA TYR A 28 0.98 3.26 20.54
C TYR A 28 0.67 1.76 20.59
N SER A 29 0.20 1.28 21.74
CA SER A 29 -0.58 0.05 21.80
C SER A 29 -1.91 0.20 21.06
N ALA A 30 -2.60 -0.92 20.81
CA ALA A 30 -3.91 -0.88 20.17
C ALA A 30 -4.94 -0.13 21.03
N GLU A 31 -4.85 -0.30 22.35
CA GLU A 31 -5.70 0.37 23.32
C GLU A 31 -5.43 1.87 23.39
N GLU A 32 -4.17 2.29 23.38
CA GLU A 32 -3.80 3.72 23.36
C GLU A 32 -4.26 4.40 22.07
N GLU A 33 -4.10 3.75 20.90
CA GLU A 33 -4.58 4.29 19.62
C GLU A 33 -6.10 4.42 19.61
N ARG A 34 -6.81 3.38 20.07
CA ARG A 34 -8.27 3.40 20.25
C ARG A 34 -8.71 4.54 21.15
N ASP A 35 -8.13 4.63 22.35
CA ASP A 35 -8.54 5.61 23.37
C ASP A 35 -8.21 7.04 22.90
N PHE A 36 -7.08 7.25 22.23
CA PHE A 36 -6.77 8.54 21.60
C PHE A 36 -7.79 8.92 20.51
N VAL A 37 -8.21 7.97 19.67
CA VAL A 37 -9.26 8.22 18.67
C VAL A 37 -10.60 8.53 19.34
N ARG A 38 -11.01 7.74 20.34
CA ARG A 38 -12.29 7.91 21.05
C ARG A 38 -12.38 9.23 21.80
N ASP A 39 -11.35 9.52 22.60
CA ASP A 39 -11.42 10.55 23.64
C ASP A 39 -10.88 11.91 23.16
N HIS A 40 -10.11 11.93 22.06
CA HIS A 40 -9.39 13.12 21.62
C HIS A 40 -9.53 13.40 20.11
N LEU A 41 -8.91 12.59 19.25
CA LEU A 41 -8.78 12.90 17.82
C LEU A 41 -10.12 12.85 17.09
N GLY A 42 -10.93 11.83 17.32
CA GLY A 42 -12.26 11.68 16.73
C GLY A 42 -13.18 12.86 17.04
N PRO A 43 -13.40 13.20 18.32
CA PRO A 43 -14.18 14.39 18.71
C PRO A 43 -13.62 15.69 18.13
N ALA A 44 -12.29 15.87 18.12
CA ALA A 44 -11.66 17.06 17.57
C ALA A 44 -11.96 17.20 16.05
N LEU A 45 -11.80 16.12 15.28
CA LEU A 45 -12.12 16.11 13.85
C LEU A 45 -13.61 16.35 13.60
N ALA A 46 -14.50 15.70 14.34
CA ALA A 46 -15.94 15.88 14.20
C ALA A 46 -16.43 17.29 14.57
N SER A 47 -15.74 17.98 15.49
CA SER A 47 -16.00 19.38 15.83
C SER A 47 -15.39 20.39 14.86
N SER A 48 -14.50 19.93 13.97
CA SER A 48 -13.86 20.77 12.96
C SER A 48 -14.73 20.91 11.71
N CYS A 49 -14.35 21.82 10.81
CA CYS A 49 -14.95 21.95 9.49
C CYS A 49 -14.24 21.10 8.42
N LEU A 50 -13.36 20.18 8.82
CA LEU A 50 -12.54 19.37 7.93
C LEU A 50 -13.28 18.06 7.60
N ASP A 51 -13.39 17.75 6.30
CA ASP A 51 -13.92 16.46 5.83
C ASP A 51 -12.76 15.48 5.63
N LEU A 52 -12.20 15.00 6.75
CA LEU A 52 -11.03 14.13 6.77
C LEU A 52 -11.39 12.69 7.09
N LYS A 53 -10.86 11.77 6.28
CA LYS A 53 -10.90 10.34 6.56
C LYS A 53 -9.82 9.98 7.56
N LEU A 54 -10.22 9.39 8.69
CA LEU A 54 -9.29 8.90 9.70
C LEU A 54 -8.97 7.43 9.47
N LEU A 55 -7.69 7.10 9.31
CA LEU A 55 -7.20 5.72 9.29
C LEU A 55 -6.39 5.39 10.54
N ILE A 56 -6.47 4.14 10.96
CA ILE A 56 -5.68 3.56 12.05
C ILE A 56 -4.60 2.62 11.50
N TRP A 57 -3.75 2.14 12.41
CA TRP A 57 -2.69 1.15 12.20
C TRP A 57 -1.46 1.65 11.48
N ASP A 58 -1.54 1.95 10.17
CA ASP A 58 -0.46 2.53 9.36
C ASP A 58 0.90 1.84 9.57
N HIS A 59 0.87 0.51 9.50
CA HIS A 59 2.02 -0.36 9.73
C HIS A 59 1.82 -1.73 9.06
N ASN A 60 2.70 -2.69 9.33
CA ASN A 60 2.82 -3.93 8.55
C ASN A 60 1.60 -4.87 8.62
N ARG A 61 1.46 -5.74 7.61
CA ARG A 61 0.30 -6.66 7.47
C ARG A 61 0.25 -7.78 8.52
N ASP A 62 1.36 -8.08 9.17
CA ASP A 62 1.48 -9.19 10.13
C ASP A 62 0.57 -9.02 11.35
N GLU A 63 0.57 -7.83 11.97
CA GLU A 63 -0.19 -7.54 13.19
C GLU A 63 -1.51 -6.78 12.93
N MET A 64 -1.79 -6.43 11.66
CA MET A 64 -2.95 -5.60 11.29
C MET A 64 -4.29 -6.19 11.76
N PHE A 65 -4.45 -7.51 11.73
CA PHE A 65 -5.70 -8.17 12.14
C PHE A 65 -5.93 -8.03 13.64
N ALA A 66 -4.89 -8.27 14.44
CA ALA A 66 -4.98 -8.12 15.88
C ALA A 66 -5.26 -6.66 16.26
N ARG A 67 -4.58 -5.72 15.58
CA ARG A 67 -4.80 -4.28 15.75
C ARG A 67 -6.23 -3.87 15.45
N ALA A 68 -6.70 -4.17 14.23
CA ALA A 68 -8.05 -3.81 13.79
C ALA A 68 -9.11 -4.40 14.73
N ARG A 69 -8.96 -5.66 15.15
CA ARG A 69 -9.88 -6.30 16.10
C ARG A 69 -9.96 -5.58 17.44
N ALA A 70 -8.83 -5.18 18.01
CA ALA A 70 -8.82 -4.50 19.30
C ALA A 70 -9.47 -3.11 19.24
N ILE A 71 -9.16 -2.33 18.19
CA ILE A 71 -9.68 -0.97 18.04
C ILE A 71 -11.16 -0.98 17.64
N TYR A 72 -11.54 -1.81 16.66
CA TYR A 72 -12.91 -1.87 16.16
C TYR A 72 -13.92 -2.51 17.10
N ALA A 73 -13.47 -3.17 18.18
CA ALA A 73 -14.35 -3.67 19.23
C ALA A 73 -15.03 -2.53 20.03
N ASP A 74 -14.42 -1.34 20.08
CA ASP A 74 -15.00 -0.14 20.68
C ASP A 74 -15.81 0.61 19.62
N ARG A 75 -17.12 0.66 19.81
CA ARG A 75 -18.05 1.26 18.84
C ARG A 75 -17.92 2.78 18.76
N GLU A 76 -17.49 3.44 19.83
CA GLU A 76 -17.34 4.90 19.87
C GLU A 76 -16.09 5.30 19.09
N ALA A 77 -14.97 4.63 19.32
CA ALA A 77 -13.77 4.81 18.51
C ALA A 77 -14.04 4.47 17.03
N ALA A 78 -14.66 3.32 16.77
CA ALA A 78 -14.95 2.84 15.42
C ALA A 78 -15.91 3.75 14.63
N ALA A 79 -16.70 4.61 15.29
CA ALA A 79 -17.57 5.57 14.62
C ALA A 79 -16.78 6.67 13.90
N TYR A 80 -15.60 7.05 14.42
CA TYR A 80 -14.74 8.07 13.83
C TYR A 80 -13.80 7.54 12.75
N ILE A 81 -13.54 6.23 12.74
CA ILE A 81 -12.53 5.61 11.87
C ILE A 81 -13.13 5.30 10.50
N TRP A 82 -12.53 5.82 9.44
CA TRP A 82 -12.88 5.50 8.05
C TRP A 82 -12.36 4.12 7.64
N GLY A 83 -11.12 3.79 7.99
CA GLY A 83 -10.50 2.53 7.56
C GLY A 83 -9.22 2.17 8.32
N THR A 84 -8.55 1.13 7.84
CA THR A 84 -7.24 0.68 8.33
C THR A 84 -6.20 0.92 7.23
N ALA A 85 -5.16 1.66 7.57
CA ALA A 85 -3.97 1.84 6.74
C ALA A 85 -2.99 0.70 7.02
N PHE A 86 -2.20 0.28 6.03
CA PHE A 86 -1.14 -0.70 6.23
C PHE A 86 0.05 -0.50 5.27
N HIS A 87 1.21 -1.01 5.68
CA HIS A 87 2.47 -0.92 4.96
C HIS A 87 2.82 -2.25 4.30
N TRP A 88 3.73 -2.18 3.33
CA TRP A 88 4.06 -3.33 2.52
C TRP A 88 5.06 -4.31 3.17
N TYR A 89 5.78 -3.89 4.22
CA TYR A 89 6.92 -4.62 4.78
C TYR A 89 6.43 -5.80 5.62
N GLY A 90 7.20 -6.89 5.64
CA GLY A 90 7.02 -8.00 6.57
C GLY A 90 8.16 -8.09 7.57
N ASP A 91 8.18 -9.16 8.36
CA ASP A 91 9.20 -9.36 9.39
C ASP A 91 10.58 -9.54 8.75
N PRO A 92 11.56 -8.65 8.96
CA PRO A 92 12.86 -8.70 8.31
C PRO A 92 13.71 -9.92 8.70
N ARG A 93 13.30 -10.69 9.72
CA ARG A 93 13.92 -11.98 10.08
C ARG A 93 13.47 -13.13 9.18
N HIS A 94 12.31 -12.97 8.56
CA HIS A 94 11.68 -13.99 7.72
C HIS A 94 11.60 -13.53 6.27
N GLU A 95 11.46 -12.22 6.02
CA GLU A 95 11.44 -11.59 4.71
C GLU A 95 12.76 -10.89 4.39
N SER A 96 13.41 -11.31 3.32
CA SER A 96 14.58 -10.64 2.78
C SER A 96 14.57 -10.73 1.26
N TRP A 97 14.09 -9.71 0.56
CA TRP A 97 14.25 -9.67 -0.89
C TRP A 97 15.75 -9.66 -1.27
N PRO A 98 16.19 -10.41 -2.31
CA PRO A 98 15.40 -11.21 -3.26
C PRO A 98 15.08 -12.65 -2.79
N ASP A 99 15.59 -13.06 -1.63
CA ASP A 99 15.30 -14.36 -1.02
C ASP A 99 13.82 -14.44 -0.59
N LYS A 100 13.02 -15.17 -1.37
CA LYS A 100 11.55 -15.25 -1.30
C LYS A 100 10.99 -15.95 -0.03
N GLY A 101 11.73 -15.97 1.08
CA GLY A 101 11.36 -16.66 2.32
C GLY A 101 10.37 -15.93 3.24
N GLY A 102 9.97 -14.71 2.86
CA GLY A 102 9.20 -13.77 3.69
C GLY A 102 7.74 -14.04 3.89
N GLN A 103 7.27 -13.87 5.12
CA GLN A 103 5.85 -13.84 5.44
C GLN A 103 5.31 -12.40 5.27
N VAL A 104 4.88 -12.07 4.05
CA VAL A 104 4.25 -10.76 3.73
C VAL A 104 2.81 -10.66 4.25
N CYS A 105 2.20 -11.78 4.67
CA CYS A 105 0.89 -11.83 5.35
C CYS A 105 -0.30 -11.23 4.56
N PHE A 106 -0.32 -11.32 3.23
CA PHE A 106 -1.42 -10.79 2.40
C PHE A 106 -2.83 -11.20 2.86
N ASP A 107 -3.01 -12.43 3.36
CA ASP A 107 -4.30 -12.93 3.85
C ASP A 107 -4.86 -12.13 5.03
N ASN A 108 -4.02 -11.43 5.81
CA ASN A 108 -4.49 -10.61 6.92
C ASN A 108 -5.29 -9.41 6.45
N VAL A 109 -5.04 -8.91 5.24
CA VAL A 109 -5.80 -7.82 4.63
C VAL A 109 -7.25 -8.27 4.41
N ALA A 110 -7.45 -9.45 3.81
CA ALA A 110 -8.76 -10.03 3.63
C ALA A 110 -9.47 -10.32 4.98
N LYS A 111 -8.75 -10.82 5.98
CA LYS A 111 -9.33 -11.07 7.32
C LYS A 111 -9.79 -9.78 8.01
N VAL A 112 -9.10 -8.65 7.82
CA VAL A 112 -9.57 -7.36 8.36
C VAL A 112 -10.85 -6.92 7.66
N HIS A 113 -10.95 -7.10 6.34
CA HIS A 113 -12.20 -6.86 5.62
C HIS A 113 -13.32 -7.77 6.14
N ASP A 114 -13.09 -9.07 6.30
CA ASP A 114 -14.10 -10.00 6.83
C ASP A 114 -14.58 -9.62 8.23
N LEU A 115 -13.67 -9.07 9.06
CA LEU A 115 -13.97 -8.59 10.40
C LEU A 115 -14.83 -7.31 10.38
N ARG A 116 -14.55 -6.37 9.47
CA ARG A 116 -15.24 -5.08 9.33
C ARG A 116 -15.43 -4.73 7.85
N PRO A 117 -16.42 -5.33 7.17
CA PRO A 117 -16.65 -5.08 5.75
C PRO A 117 -17.21 -3.68 5.47
N ASP A 118 -17.64 -2.97 6.53
CA ASP A 118 -18.05 -1.56 6.49
C ASP A 118 -16.88 -0.57 6.57
N LYS A 119 -15.64 -1.06 6.72
CA LYS A 119 -14.43 -0.24 6.82
C LYS A 119 -13.55 -0.42 5.60
N HIS A 120 -12.83 0.65 5.28
CA HIS A 120 -11.97 0.72 4.10
C HIS A 120 -10.54 0.24 4.40
N LEU A 121 -9.83 -0.21 3.37
CA LEU A 121 -8.44 -0.65 3.47
C LEU A 121 -7.58 0.13 2.48
N LEU A 122 -6.46 0.68 2.94
CA LEU A 122 -5.54 1.47 2.13
C LEU A 122 -4.10 1.03 2.42
N MET A 123 -3.35 0.70 1.36
CA MET A 123 -1.91 0.52 1.49
C MET A 123 -1.26 1.90 1.38
N THR A 124 -0.60 2.35 2.44
CA THR A 124 -0.13 3.74 2.62
C THR A 124 1.36 3.97 2.44
N GLU A 125 2.19 2.96 2.67
CA GLU A 125 3.63 3.01 2.40
C GLU A 125 4.22 1.72 1.84
N ALA A 126 5.08 1.87 0.84
CA ALA A 126 5.87 0.81 0.23
C ALA A 126 7.21 1.33 -0.31
N CYS A 127 8.33 0.69 0.04
CA CYS A 127 9.61 0.90 -0.65
C CYS A 127 10.61 -0.24 -0.44
N GLN A 128 11.46 -0.48 -1.44
CA GLN A 128 12.52 -1.45 -1.29
C GLN A 128 13.66 -0.87 -0.47
N GLU A 129 13.85 -1.41 0.73
CA GLU A 129 14.90 -1.00 1.66
C GLU A 129 16.30 -1.43 1.17
N ARG A 130 17.33 -0.89 1.84
CA ARG A 130 18.76 -1.23 1.65
C ARG A 130 19.36 -0.68 0.35
N GLY A 131 19.03 0.57 0.03
CA GLY A 131 19.63 1.33 -1.07
C GLY A 131 18.79 1.38 -2.34
N ALA A 132 19.38 1.90 -3.41
CA ALA A 132 18.64 2.29 -4.62
C ALA A 132 18.17 1.13 -5.54
N HIS A 133 18.84 -0.03 -5.53
CA HIS A 133 18.54 -1.19 -6.39
C HIS A 133 18.42 -0.85 -7.88
N LYS A 134 19.39 -0.05 -8.39
CA LYS A 134 19.39 0.50 -9.75
C LYS A 134 19.27 -0.60 -10.82
N GLY A 135 18.23 -0.53 -11.65
CA GLY A 135 18.04 -1.38 -12.82
C GLY A 135 17.54 -2.80 -12.52
N GLU A 136 17.22 -3.14 -11.27
CA GLU A 136 16.75 -4.47 -10.88
C GLU A 136 15.33 -4.73 -11.41
N TRP A 137 15.18 -5.69 -12.34
CA TRP A 137 13.87 -5.99 -12.93
C TRP A 137 12.91 -6.69 -11.96
N SER A 138 13.46 -7.61 -11.15
CA SER A 138 12.73 -8.38 -10.13
C SER A 138 12.14 -7.50 -9.03
N LEU A 139 12.64 -6.29 -8.85
CA LEU A 139 12.03 -5.30 -7.97
C LEU A 139 10.68 -4.83 -8.51
N GLY A 140 10.60 -4.50 -9.80
CA GLY A 140 9.34 -4.17 -10.46
C GLY A 140 8.31 -5.31 -10.37
N GLU A 141 8.77 -6.55 -10.54
CA GLU A 141 7.92 -7.74 -10.35
C GLU A 141 7.38 -7.87 -8.92
N ARG A 142 8.18 -7.53 -7.89
CA ARG A 142 7.74 -7.48 -6.48
C ARG A 142 6.64 -6.43 -6.29
N TYR A 143 6.81 -5.25 -6.87
CA TYR A 143 5.80 -4.18 -6.83
C TYR A 143 4.47 -4.67 -7.43
N ALA A 144 4.49 -5.26 -8.63
CA ALA A 144 3.25 -5.75 -9.24
C ALA A 144 2.60 -6.93 -8.51
N GLU A 145 3.37 -7.87 -7.96
CA GLU A 145 2.83 -8.92 -7.09
C GLU A 145 2.09 -8.29 -5.90
N SER A 146 2.75 -7.36 -5.20
CA SER A 146 2.18 -6.70 -4.03
C SER A 146 0.88 -5.95 -4.38
N ILE A 147 0.91 -5.11 -5.42
CA ILE A 147 -0.26 -4.35 -5.87
C ILE A 147 -1.41 -5.29 -6.26
N ILE A 148 -1.15 -6.35 -7.05
CA ILE A 148 -2.19 -7.30 -7.45
C ILE A 148 -2.82 -7.97 -6.23
N ARG A 149 -2.00 -8.45 -5.29
CA ARG A 149 -2.48 -9.19 -4.12
C ARG A 149 -3.23 -8.30 -3.15
N ASP A 150 -2.75 -7.10 -2.88
CA ASP A 150 -3.45 -6.14 -2.02
C ASP A 150 -4.81 -5.75 -2.61
N LEU A 151 -4.84 -5.39 -3.90
CA LEU A 151 -6.08 -5.03 -4.59
C LEU A 151 -7.08 -6.19 -4.63
N ASN A 152 -6.60 -7.42 -4.81
CA ASN A 152 -7.45 -8.61 -4.76
C ASN A 152 -7.96 -8.93 -3.35
N ASN A 153 -7.32 -8.39 -2.31
CA ASN A 153 -7.71 -8.50 -0.90
C ASN A 153 -8.38 -7.23 -0.36
N TRP A 154 -9.26 -6.61 -1.16
CA TRP A 154 -10.13 -5.47 -0.75
C TRP A 154 -9.44 -4.12 -0.54
N THR A 155 -8.15 -4.01 -0.86
CA THR A 155 -7.46 -2.72 -0.77
C THR A 155 -7.96 -1.75 -1.84
N GLU A 156 -8.22 -0.50 -1.46
CA GLU A 156 -8.81 0.53 -2.32
C GLU A 156 -7.80 1.50 -2.93
N GLY A 157 -6.55 1.44 -2.49
CA GLY A 157 -5.45 2.27 -3.02
C GLY A 157 -4.09 1.78 -2.55
N TRP A 158 -3.04 2.20 -3.27
CA TRP A 158 -1.67 1.75 -3.05
C TRP A 158 -0.72 2.91 -3.28
N ILE A 159 0.09 3.22 -2.27
CA ILE A 159 0.93 4.42 -2.22
C ILE A 159 2.39 4.02 -2.03
N ASP A 160 3.22 4.31 -3.03
CA ASP A 160 4.67 4.19 -2.92
C ASP A 160 5.25 5.26 -1.99
N TRP A 161 6.45 5.04 -1.44
CA TRP A 161 7.06 5.92 -0.45
C TRP A 161 7.69 7.18 -1.06
N ASN A 162 9.00 7.15 -1.33
CA ASN A 162 9.70 8.30 -1.90
C ASN A 162 9.51 8.34 -3.42
N LEU A 163 8.90 9.42 -3.92
CA LEU A 163 8.71 9.60 -5.37
C LEU A 163 10.02 9.68 -6.14
N VAL A 164 11.04 10.32 -5.54
CA VAL A 164 12.35 10.57 -6.13
C VAL A 164 13.43 10.47 -5.04
N LEU A 165 14.52 9.76 -5.32
CA LEU A 165 15.73 9.73 -4.49
C LEU A 165 16.98 9.93 -5.36
N ASP A 166 18.13 10.17 -4.74
CA ASP A 166 19.42 10.12 -5.45
C ASP A 166 19.82 8.68 -5.81
N GLU A 167 20.89 8.52 -6.58
CA GLU A 167 21.40 7.21 -6.99
C GLU A 167 21.86 6.28 -5.85
N THR A 168 22.00 6.80 -4.64
CA THR A 168 22.34 6.02 -3.43
C THR A 168 21.09 5.55 -2.68
N GLY A 169 19.94 6.17 -2.95
CA GLY A 169 18.69 5.94 -2.21
C GLY A 169 18.48 6.89 -1.04
N GLY A 170 19.11 8.06 -1.09
CA GLY A 170 19.04 9.12 -0.10
C GLY A 170 18.55 10.46 -0.67
N PRO A 171 18.75 11.56 0.08
CA PRO A 171 19.40 11.64 1.39
C PRO A 171 18.55 11.04 2.52
N ASN A 172 19.19 10.45 3.52
CA ASN A 172 18.53 9.98 4.74
C ASN A 172 19.40 10.30 5.96
N HIS A 173 18.85 11.01 6.95
CA HIS A 173 19.63 11.58 8.06
C HIS A 173 20.19 10.53 9.05
N VAL A 174 19.69 9.28 9.00
CA VAL A 174 20.17 8.13 9.78
C VAL A 174 20.75 7.03 8.89
N GLY A 175 20.90 7.28 7.58
CA GLY A 175 21.43 6.30 6.63
C GLY A 175 20.49 5.13 6.31
N ASN A 176 19.18 5.26 6.58
CA ASN A 176 18.18 4.26 6.20
C ASN A 176 17.79 4.40 4.71
N LEU A 177 18.72 4.03 3.82
CA LEU A 177 18.58 4.22 2.38
C LEU A 177 17.58 3.24 1.75
N CYS A 178 16.80 3.74 0.79
CA CYS A 178 15.74 2.99 0.11
C CYS A 178 15.76 3.22 -1.40
N SER A 179 15.02 2.40 -2.14
CA SER A 179 14.77 2.61 -3.58
C SER A 179 13.61 3.58 -3.78
N ALA A 180 13.54 4.15 -4.98
CA ALA A 180 12.43 4.95 -5.47
C ALA A 180 12.17 4.61 -6.95
N PRO A 181 10.93 4.78 -7.45
CA PRO A 181 10.60 4.63 -8.86
C PRO A 181 11.42 5.52 -9.78
N ILE A 182 11.84 6.69 -9.29
CA ILE A 182 12.67 7.63 -10.02
C ILE A 182 13.92 7.89 -9.19
N LEU A 183 15.08 7.67 -9.80
CA LEU A 183 16.35 8.10 -9.23
C LEU A 183 16.91 9.25 -10.04
N VAL A 184 17.58 10.19 -9.39
CA VAL A 184 18.21 11.33 -10.05
C VAL A 184 19.71 11.36 -9.76
N ASP A 185 20.46 11.79 -10.77
CA ASP A 185 21.86 12.15 -10.66
C ASP A 185 22.00 13.62 -11.09
N PRO A 186 22.01 14.56 -10.14
CA PRO A 186 22.15 15.98 -10.44
C PRO A 186 23.52 16.36 -11.00
N GLU A 187 24.57 15.57 -10.76
CA GLU A 187 25.92 15.89 -11.25
C GLU A 187 26.00 15.70 -12.78
N HIS A 188 25.28 14.72 -13.31
CA HIS A 188 25.24 14.40 -14.74
C HIS A 188 23.93 14.77 -15.44
N ASP A 189 23.00 15.45 -14.75
CA ASP A 189 21.66 15.82 -15.26
C ASP A 189 20.87 14.60 -15.77
N LEU A 190 20.87 13.50 -15.01
CA LEU A 190 20.19 12.25 -15.37
C LEU A 190 18.97 11.98 -14.50
N VAL A 191 17.92 11.48 -15.17
CA VAL A 191 16.72 10.93 -14.54
C VAL A 191 16.58 9.46 -14.93
N LEU A 192 16.63 8.59 -13.93
CA LEU A 192 16.64 7.14 -14.08
C LEU A 192 15.31 6.55 -13.62
N PHE A 193 14.42 6.26 -14.57
CA PHE A 193 13.17 5.56 -14.31
C PHE A 193 13.44 4.08 -14.03
N GLN A 194 13.18 3.63 -12.81
CA GLN A 194 13.39 2.26 -12.36
C GLN A 194 12.26 1.33 -12.84
N SER A 195 12.46 0.02 -12.72
CA SER A 195 11.44 -0.98 -13.03
C SER A 195 10.13 -0.70 -12.28
N SER A 196 10.20 -0.35 -10.99
CA SER A 196 9.03 -0.01 -10.16
C SER A 196 8.18 1.13 -10.75
N TYR A 197 8.77 2.14 -11.40
CA TYR A 197 8.02 3.21 -12.08
C TYR A 197 7.13 2.67 -13.20
N TYR A 198 7.66 1.76 -14.02
CA TYR A 198 6.89 1.16 -15.11
C TYR A 198 5.82 0.21 -14.57
N TYR A 199 6.16 -0.60 -13.56
CA TYR A 199 5.23 -1.54 -12.94
C TYR A 199 4.08 -0.85 -12.20
N ILE A 200 4.34 0.20 -11.42
CA ILE A 200 3.28 1.06 -10.86
C ILE A 200 2.44 1.67 -11.99
N GLY A 201 3.08 2.09 -13.08
CA GLY A 201 2.43 2.65 -14.28
C GLY A 201 1.47 1.68 -14.97
N HIS A 202 1.67 0.37 -14.88
CA HIS A 202 0.73 -0.64 -15.40
C HIS A 202 -0.63 -0.64 -14.66
N PHE A 203 -0.68 -0.07 -13.45
CA PHE A 203 -1.91 0.09 -12.68
C PHE A 203 -2.41 1.53 -12.78
N SER A 204 -1.61 2.50 -12.36
CA SER A 204 -2.05 3.89 -12.14
C SER A 204 -2.47 4.63 -13.42
N ARG A 205 -1.93 4.24 -14.59
CA ARG A 205 -2.32 4.85 -15.87
C ARG A 205 -3.66 4.36 -16.39
N PHE A 206 -4.09 3.17 -15.98
CA PHE A 206 -5.23 2.47 -16.59
C PHE A 206 -6.40 2.32 -15.62
N ILE A 207 -6.14 2.09 -14.32
CA ILE A 207 -7.16 2.01 -13.28
C ILE A 207 -7.40 3.42 -12.73
N ARG A 208 -8.57 3.99 -13.00
CA ARG A 208 -8.90 5.39 -12.63
C ARG A 208 -9.60 5.47 -11.28
N PRO A 209 -9.51 6.62 -10.57
CA PRO A 209 -10.27 6.84 -9.35
C PRO A 209 -11.76 6.53 -9.54
N GLY A 210 -12.33 5.72 -8.64
CA GLY A 210 -13.72 5.24 -8.74
C GLY A 210 -13.89 3.94 -9.53
N ALA A 211 -12.82 3.36 -10.07
CA ALA A 211 -12.87 2.04 -10.69
C ALA A 211 -13.31 0.98 -9.67
N ARG A 212 -14.07 -0.01 -10.15
CA ARG A 212 -14.58 -1.12 -9.34
C ARG A 212 -13.84 -2.39 -9.71
N ARG A 213 -13.30 -3.09 -8.70
CA ARG A 213 -12.64 -4.38 -8.93
C ARG A 213 -13.66 -5.40 -9.45
N LEU A 214 -13.30 -6.08 -10.53
CA LEU A 214 -14.03 -7.21 -11.08
C LEU A 214 -13.39 -8.51 -10.56
N LEU A 215 -14.22 -9.53 -10.36
CA LEU A 215 -13.71 -10.86 -10.08
C LEU A 215 -12.95 -11.37 -11.32
N CYS A 216 -11.69 -11.72 -11.13
CA CYS A 216 -10.81 -12.25 -12.18
C CYS A 216 -10.10 -13.49 -11.62
N ALA A 217 -9.95 -14.51 -12.44
CA ALA A 217 -9.26 -15.75 -12.08
C ALA A 217 -8.36 -16.18 -13.23
N ALA A 218 -7.10 -16.49 -12.92
CA ALA A 218 -6.19 -17.14 -13.85
C ALA A 218 -6.39 -18.66 -13.80
N SER A 219 -6.31 -19.33 -14.95
CA SER A 219 -6.35 -20.79 -15.03
C SER A 219 -4.97 -21.44 -14.85
N ARG A 220 -3.95 -20.65 -14.48
CA ARG A 220 -2.57 -21.10 -14.23
C ARG A 220 -2.02 -20.38 -13.01
N ASP A 221 -1.48 -21.15 -12.08
CA ASP A 221 -0.95 -20.61 -10.81
C ASP A 221 0.24 -19.66 -10.99
N ASN A 222 0.93 -19.71 -12.14
CA ASN A 222 2.08 -18.86 -12.43
C ASN A 222 1.71 -17.47 -12.98
N LEU A 223 0.42 -17.18 -13.16
CA LEU A 223 -0.08 -15.88 -13.61
C LEU A 223 -0.85 -15.21 -12.48
N GLU A 224 -0.37 -14.05 -12.06
CA GLU A 224 -1.09 -13.18 -11.13
C GLU A 224 -1.89 -12.18 -11.93
N SER A 225 -3.14 -11.93 -11.54
CA SER A 225 -4.00 -11.03 -12.30
C SER A 225 -4.99 -10.28 -11.42
N THR A 226 -5.40 -9.11 -11.89
CA THR A 226 -6.48 -8.32 -11.32
C THR A 226 -7.21 -7.58 -12.43
N ALA A 227 -8.51 -7.31 -12.25
CA ALA A 227 -9.32 -6.64 -13.25
C ALA A 227 -10.25 -5.61 -12.63
N PHE A 228 -10.55 -4.57 -13.40
CA PHE A 228 -11.34 -3.41 -12.96
C PHE A 228 -12.25 -2.91 -14.08
N GLU A 229 -13.39 -2.34 -13.69
CA GLU A 229 -14.24 -1.52 -14.54
C GLU A 229 -14.07 -0.06 -14.11
N ASN A 230 -13.62 0.80 -15.03
CA ASN A 230 -13.52 2.23 -14.79
C ASN A 230 -14.90 2.90 -14.79
N PRO A 231 -15.04 4.13 -14.25
CA PRO A 231 -16.30 4.88 -14.29
C PRO A 231 -16.85 5.15 -15.70
N ASP A 232 -16.00 5.10 -16.74
CA ASP A 232 -16.39 5.25 -18.14
C ASP A 232 -16.85 3.94 -18.80
N GLY A 233 -16.87 2.83 -18.05
CA GLY A 233 -17.23 1.48 -18.51
C GLY A 233 -16.09 0.72 -19.18
N SER A 234 -14.88 1.29 -19.28
CA SER A 234 -13.72 0.55 -19.81
C SER A 234 -13.26 -0.53 -18.83
N ILE A 235 -12.94 -1.72 -19.36
CA ILE A 235 -12.41 -2.84 -18.59
C ILE A 235 -10.89 -2.86 -18.71
N VAL A 236 -10.21 -2.96 -17.56
CA VAL A 236 -8.76 -3.07 -17.44
C VAL A 236 -8.44 -4.40 -16.79
N ALA A 237 -7.54 -5.17 -17.41
CA ALA A 237 -6.95 -6.37 -16.82
C ALA A 237 -5.43 -6.20 -16.76
N VAL A 238 -4.85 -6.44 -15.59
CA VAL A 238 -3.39 -6.47 -15.40
C VAL A 238 -3.00 -7.92 -15.15
N VAL A 239 -2.01 -8.42 -15.90
CA VAL A 239 -1.50 -9.80 -15.79
C VAL A 239 0.01 -9.76 -15.62
N LEU A 240 0.50 -10.46 -14.59
CA LEU A 240 1.90 -10.57 -14.25
C LEU A 240 2.39 -12.01 -14.46
N ASN A 241 3.43 -12.16 -15.29
CA ASN A 241 4.18 -13.40 -15.46
C ASN A 241 5.63 -13.16 -15.01
N ARG A 242 6.03 -13.75 -13.88
CA ARG A 242 7.40 -13.63 -13.31
C ARG A 242 8.31 -14.81 -13.66
N ARG A 243 8.01 -15.51 -14.75
CA ARG A 243 8.80 -16.64 -15.25
C ARG A 243 9.54 -16.23 -16.51
N ASP A 244 10.75 -16.76 -16.67
CA ASP A 244 11.55 -16.61 -17.90
C ASP A 244 10.99 -17.37 -19.12
N VAL A 245 9.76 -17.87 -19.02
CA VAL A 245 9.09 -18.65 -20.06
C VAL A 245 7.84 -17.90 -20.50
N SER A 246 7.75 -17.65 -21.81
CA SER A 246 6.56 -17.09 -22.43
C SER A 246 5.34 -17.97 -22.15
N THR A 247 4.25 -17.34 -21.73
CA THR A 247 2.99 -18.01 -21.45
C THR A 247 1.91 -17.43 -22.35
N SER A 248 1.39 -18.23 -23.27
CA SER A 248 0.21 -17.86 -24.05
C SER A 248 -1.01 -17.78 -23.12
N LEU A 249 -1.77 -16.71 -23.25
CA LEU A 249 -3.01 -16.47 -22.51
C LEU A 249 -4.13 -16.09 -23.46
N GLN A 250 -5.35 -16.37 -23.03
CA GLN A 250 -6.59 -15.94 -23.65
C GLN A 250 -7.43 -15.26 -22.56
N LEU A 251 -7.88 -14.03 -22.81
CA LEU A 251 -8.69 -13.29 -21.86
C LEU A 251 -10.16 -13.49 -22.20
N GLU A 252 -10.94 -14.04 -21.28
CA GLU A 252 -12.38 -14.14 -21.41
C GLU A 252 -13.07 -13.07 -20.56
N VAL A 253 -13.92 -12.26 -21.17
CA VAL A 253 -14.71 -11.22 -20.50
C VAL A 253 -16.19 -11.48 -20.76
N SER A 254 -16.93 -11.82 -19.70
CA SER A 254 -18.38 -12.10 -19.76
C SER A 254 -18.77 -13.15 -20.82
N GLY A 255 -18.04 -14.27 -20.89
CA GLY A 255 -18.31 -15.35 -21.85
C GLY A 255 -17.77 -15.10 -23.25
N ARG A 256 -17.01 -14.02 -23.47
CA ARG A 256 -16.42 -13.68 -24.77
C ARG A 256 -14.90 -13.69 -24.67
N VAL A 257 -14.30 -14.46 -25.56
CA VAL A 257 -12.87 -14.52 -25.83
C VAL A 257 -12.41 -13.30 -26.63
#